data_AF-A0A7W5ENJ7-F1
#
_entry.id   AF-A0A7W5ENJ7-F1
#
_cell.length_a   1.000
_cell.length_b   1.000
_cell.length_c   1.000
_cell.angle_alpha   90.00
_cell.angle_beta   90.00
_cell.angle_gamma   90.00
#
_symmetry.space_group_name_H-M   'P 1'
#
loop_
_entity.id
_entity.type
_entity.pdbx_description
1 polymer ?
#
loop_
_entity_poly.entity_id
_entity_poly.type
_entity_poly.pdbx_seq_one_letter_code
_entity_poly.pdbx_strand_id
1 'polypeptide(L)'
;MKRIIRLALAAGCLAATNAMAASDPTDITSALIKSRMQSEGVASAIAMHDRDFVAMMLVDPASPYSELEAAPTLTNDVAWFDAVSNLSVAGSPMSPEVALAFLQWDGGFTKARPGQEISRIAPDDFIAANYSKAGVDRDIFDKAIDLLSHRHSTVAANIAVGAQILRDRARGVDPSDYGKMGVRLDVLERFLATRNSDELLESDREYLSMTIGQEMNRWRVGRATSRGDREIPTHFRVARVAAAYRDMQGYFATWPCDAQGNARLGYAGTQQPGDERPLCFVGATDRAVYKWYVGELWNQAHGMRERLHAEGPSTASKILNLLAPALLLTDVGALLEFMEPLVAEEMYSSGLIEEKEAELASSRAEERTCGRIYL
;
A
#
# COMPACT_ATOMS: atom_id res chain seq x y z
N MET A 1 -38.36 45.28 -18.08
CA MET A 1 -37.40 44.62 -17.17
C MET A 1 -37.49 43.11 -17.35
N LYS A 2 -36.62 42.50 -18.17
CA LYS A 2 -36.56 41.04 -18.39
C LYS A 2 -35.23 40.53 -17.84
N ARG A 3 -35.27 39.67 -16.82
CA ARG A 3 -34.10 39.07 -16.18
C ARG A 3 -33.59 37.91 -17.04
N ILE A 4 -32.33 37.99 -17.43
CA ILE A 4 -31.57 36.92 -18.07
C ILE A 4 -31.09 35.98 -16.97
N ILE A 5 -31.61 34.76 -16.94
CA ILE A 5 -31.12 33.67 -16.08
C ILE A 5 -30.03 32.94 -16.86
N ARG A 6 -28.84 32.89 -16.28
CA ARG A 6 -27.65 32.19 -16.78
C ARG A 6 -27.89 30.67 -16.71
N LEU A 7 -27.81 29.98 -17.85
CA LEU A 7 -27.58 28.53 -17.88
C LEU A 7 -26.09 28.30 -17.64
N ALA A 8 -25.73 27.72 -16.51
CA ALA A 8 -24.45 27.06 -16.32
C ALA A 8 -24.59 25.63 -16.86
N LEU A 9 -23.95 25.33 -18.00
CA LEU A 9 -23.71 23.97 -18.43
C LEU A 9 -22.72 23.34 -17.44
N ALA A 10 -23.20 22.41 -16.62
CA ALA A 10 -22.34 21.49 -15.90
C ALA A 10 -21.79 20.48 -16.91
N ALA A 11 -20.54 20.67 -17.33
CA ALA A 11 -19.76 19.64 -17.98
C ALA A 11 -19.43 18.58 -16.92
N GLY A 12 -20.24 17.53 -16.85
CA GLY A 12 -19.91 16.34 -16.07
C GLY A 12 -18.75 15.63 -16.74
N CYS A 13 -17.54 15.80 -16.19
CA CYS A 13 -16.43 14.90 -16.47
C CYS A 13 -16.80 13.51 -15.94
N LEU A 14 -17.13 12.62 -16.87
CA LEU A 14 -17.13 11.18 -16.65
C LEU A 14 -15.69 10.76 -16.33
N ALA A 15 -15.34 10.68 -15.05
CA ALA A 15 -14.12 10.02 -14.60
C ALA A 15 -14.28 8.52 -14.87
N ALA A 16 -13.69 8.05 -15.97
CA ALA A 16 -13.61 6.64 -16.29
C ALA A 16 -12.68 5.96 -15.28
N THR A 17 -13.25 5.42 -14.20
CA THR A 17 -12.56 4.55 -13.25
C THR A 17 -13.00 3.11 -13.51
N ASN A 18 -12.38 2.49 -14.51
CA ASN A 18 -12.37 1.04 -14.61
C ASN A 18 -11.22 0.53 -13.73
N ALA A 19 -11.44 -0.52 -12.95
CA ALA A 19 -10.34 -1.26 -12.29
C ALA A 19 -9.19 -1.45 -13.29
N MET A 20 -8.01 -0.96 -12.92
CA MET A 20 -6.86 -0.95 -13.83
C MET A 20 -6.42 -2.39 -14.09
N ALA A 21 -6.79 -2.92 -15.25
CA ALA A 21 -6.29 -4.19 -15.73
C ALA A 21 -4.76 -4.13 -15.77
N ALA A 22 -4.10 -5.13 -15.20
CA ALA A 22 -2.65 -5.20 -15.23
C ALA A 22 -2.13 -5.36 -16.67
N SER A 23 -1.36 -4.39 -17.14
CA SER A 23 -0.38 -4.57 -18.22
C SER A 23 0.91 -5.16 -17.64
N ASP A 24 1.93 -5.46 -18.47
CA ASP A 24 3.27 -5.85 -18.00
C ASP A 24 3.72 -4.97 -16.82
N PRO A 25 4.41 -5.53 -15.81
CA PRO A 25 4.73 -4.84 -14.56
C PRO A 25 5.56 -3.60 -14.83
N THR A 26 4.86 -2.47 -14.92
CA THR A 26 5.41 -1.17 -15.28
C THR A 26 5.63 -0.37 -14.01
N ASP A 27 6.86 0.10 -13.80
CA ASP A 27 7.25 0.90 -12.65
C ASP A 27 7.52 2.36 -13.07
N ILE A 28 6.44 3.15 -13.07
CA ILE A 28 6.48 4.57 -13.45
C ILE A 28 7.26 5.42 -12.44
N THR A 29 7.26 5.04 -11.16
CA THR A 29 8.01 5.75 -10.12
C THR A 29 9.51 5.66 -10.39
N SER A 30 10.02 4.44 -10.63
CA SER A 30 11.43 4.25 -10.97
C SER A 30 11.80 4.94 -12.28
N ALA A 31 10.94 4.85 -13.31
CA ALA A 31 11.17 5.53 -14.59
C ALA A 31 11.27 7.06 -14.42
N LEU A 32 10.39 7.66 -13.60
CA LEU A 32 10.39 9.09 -13.31
C LEU A 32 11.64 9.53 -12.56
N ILE A 33 12.06 8.79 -11.53
CA ILE A 33 13.28 9.11 -10.77
C ILE A 33 14.52 9.00 -11.67
N LYS A 34 14.63 7.93 -12.47
CA LYS A 34 15.72 7.77 -13.46
C LYS A 34 15.76 8.95 -14.42
N SER A 35 14.61 9.33 -14.96
CA SER A 35 14.52 10.44 -15.90
C SER A 35 14.99 11.74 -15.28
N ARG A 36 14.59 12.04 -14.03
CA ARG A 36 15.05 13.24 -13.31
C ARG A 36 16.55 13.22 -13.03
N MET A 37 17.09 12.07 -12.61
CA MET A 37 18.53 11.93 -12.38
C MET A 37 19.32 12.19 -13.67
N GLN A 38 18.80 11.77 -14.82
CA GLN A 38 19.42 12.00 -16.12
C GLN A 38 19.29 13.45 -16.62
N SER A 39 18.12 14.08 -16.44
CA SER A 39 17.86 15.42 -16.98
C SER A 39 18.39 16.56 -16.09
N GLU A 40 18.35 16.38 -14.77
CA GLU A 40 18.64 17.42 -13.78
C GLU A 40 19.86 17.12 -12.90
N GLY A 41 20.39 15.90 -12.97
CA GLY A 41 21.46 15.40 -12.09
C GLY A 41 20.94 14.86 -10.76
N VAL A 42 21.70 13.96 -10.14
CA VAL A 42 21.29 13.19 -8.95
C VAL A 42 20.90 14.11 -7.78
N ALA A 43 21.69 15.15 -7.51
CA ALA A 43 21.43 16.06 -6.39
C ALA A 43 20.08 16.81 -6.49
N SER A 44 19.66 17.18 -7.71
CA SER A 44 18.35 17.82 -7.95
C SER A 44 17.23 16.79 -7.84
N ALA A 45 17.41 15.62 -8.46
CA ALA A 45 16.41 14.57 -8.49
C ALA A 45 15.99 14.10 -7.09
N ILE A 46 16.94 13.96 -6.17
CA ILE A 46 16.70 13.54 -4.78
C ILE A 46 16.33 14.71 -3.84
N ALA A 47 16.31 15.95 -4.35
CA ALA A 47 15.99 17.13 -3.55
C ALA A 47 14.53 17.13 -3.10
N MET A 48 13.63 16.58 -3.94
CA MET A 48 12.20 16.51 -3.65
C MET A 48 11.93 15.74 -2.35
N HIS A 49 11.02 16.26 -1.53
CA HIS A 49 10.54 15.56 -0.34
C HIS A 49 9.24 14.84 -0.66
N ASP A 50 8.99 13.72 0.02
CA ASP A 50 7.72 12.98 -0.13
C ASP A 50 6.51 13.90 0.16
N ARG A 51 6.62 14.83 1.12
CA ARG A 51 5.56 15.81 1.41
C ARG A 51 5.19 16.66 0.19
N ASP A 52 6.18 17.11 -0.57
CA ASP A 52 5.95 17.94 -1.74
C ASP A 52 5.33 17.11 -2.86
N PHE A 53 5.76 15.85 -3.00
CA PHE A 53 5.17 14.91 -3.93
C PHE A 53 3.70 14.60 -3.61
N VAL A 54 3.37 14.36 -2.34
CA VAL A 54 1.99 14.20 -1.88
C VAL A 54 1.16 15.47 -2.17
N ALA A 55 1.75 16.65 -1.95
CA ALA A 55 1.09 17.93 -2.21
C ALA A 55 0.78 18.18 -3.69
N MET A 56 1.55 17.59 -4.61
CA MET A 56 1.25 17.65 -6.05
C MET A 56 0.14 16.68 -6.46
N MET A 57 -0.06 15.59 -5.72
CA MET A 57 -0.98 14.51 -6.10
C MET A 57 -2.39 14.66 -5.55
N LEU A 58 -2.57 15.43 -4.48
CA LEU A 58 -3.82 15.53 -3.72
C LEU A 58 -4.31 16.98 -3.64
N VAL A 59 -5.62 17.19 -3.73
CA VAL A 59 -6.25 18.52 -3.60
C VAL A 59 -6.07 19.10 -2.19
N ASP A 60 -6.25 18.27 -1.17
CA ASP A 60 -5.97 18.58 0.23
C ASP A 60 -5.07 17.50 0.85
N PRO A 61 -3.75 17.71 0.91
CA PRO A 61 -2.79 16.72 1.42
C PRO A 61 -2.97 16.37 2.91
N ALA A 62 -3.64 17.23 3.67
CA ALA A 62 -3.88 17.01 5.10
C ALA A 62 -5.11 16.12 5.37
N SER A 63 -5.98 15.96 4.38
CA SER A 63 -7.19 15.15 4.49
C SER A 63 -6.92 13.68 4.14
N PRO A 64 -7.32 12.72 4.98
CA PRO A 64 -7.23 11.30 4.63
C PRO A 64 -8.17 10.91 3.48
N TYR A 65 -9.16 11.75 3.17
CA TYR A 65 -10.20 11.51 2.16
C TYR A 65 -10.00 12.35 0.89
N SER A 66 -8.82 12.96 0.74
CA SER A 66 -8.53 13.87 -0.35
C SER A 66 -8.84 13.29 -1.72
N GLU A 67 -9.36 14.11 -2.63
CA GLU A 67 -9.45 13.75 -4.04
C GLU A 67 -8.08 13.94 -4.71
N LEU A 68 -7.88 13.22 -5.82
CA LEU A 68 -6.69 13.35 -6.64
C LEU A 68 -6.68 14.71 -7.34
N GLU A 69 -5.51 15.33 -7.43
CA GLU A 69 -5.31 16.46 -8.34
C GLU A 69 -5.43 15.95 -9.78
N ALA A 70 -6.28 16.61 -10.58
CA ALA A 70 -6.59 16.17 -11.93
C ALA A 70 -5.44 16.42 -12.90
N ALA A 71 -4.66 17.48 -12.65
CA ALA A 71 -3.48 17.82 -13.43
C ALA A 71 -2.31 18.17 -12.50
N PRO A 72 -1.68 17.16 -11.87
CA PRO A 72 -0.52 17.38 -11.00
C PRO A 72 0.57 18.13 -11.74
N THR A 73 1.25 19.08 -11.08
CA THR A 73 2.27 19.93 -11.72
C THR A 73 3.40 19.12 -12.38
N LEU A 74 3.73 17.95 -11.83
CA LEU A 74 4.72 17.02 -12.38
C LEU A 74 4.41 16.59 -13.83
N THR A 75 3.15 16.59 -14.27
CA THR A 75 2.80 16.14 -15.63
C THR A 75 3.23 17.12 -16.72
N ASN A 76 3.69 18.32 -16.32
CA ASN A 76 4.28 19.32 -17.21
C ASN A 76 5.82 19.31 -17.18
N ASP A 77 6.43 18.42 -16.39
CA ASP A 77 7.88 18.27 -16.25
C ASP A 77 8.46 17.53 -17.47
N VAL A 78 9.66 17.93 -17.91
CA VAL A 78 10.38 17.23 -19.00
C VAL A 78 10.64 15.78 -18.59
N ALA A 79 11.03 15.56 -17.33
CA ALA A 79 11.30 14.21 -16.83
C ALA A 79 10.05 13.31 -16.82
N TRP A 80 8.85 13.90 -16.74
CA TRP A 80 7.60 13.14 -16.87
C TRP A 80 7.41 12.63 -18.29
N PHE A 81 7.59 13.49 -19.29
CA PHE A 81 7.44 13.09 -20.70
C PHE A 81 8.47 12.01 -21.08
N ASP A 82 9.71 12.17 -20.64
CA ASP A 82 10.78 11.20 -20.87
C ASP A 82 10.48 9.85 -20.19
N ALA A 83 10.01 9.85 -18.94
CA ALA A 83 9.62 8.63 -18.23
C ALA A 83 8.48 7.88 -18.95
N VAL A 84 7.43 8.58 -19.37
CA VAL A 84 6.29 7.98 -20.10
C VAL A 84 6.73 7.46 -21.47
N SER A 85 7.58 8.20 -22.16
CA SER A 85 8.15 7.81 -23.46
C SER A 85 9.01 6.54 -23.34
N ASN A 86 9.88 6.47 -22.32
CA ASN A 86 10.76 5.33 -22.07
C ASN A 86 10.01 4.04 -21.71
N LEU A 87 8.81 4.17 -21.13
CA LEU A 87 7.94 3.03 -20.82
C LEU A 87 7.05 2.61 -22.00
N SER A 88 7.00 3.39 -23.08
CA SER A 88 6.24 3.04 -24.28
C SER A 88 7.03 2.05 -25.13
N VAL A 89 6.48 0.84 -25.32
CA VAL A 89 7.07 -0.17 -26.21
C VAL A 89 6.35 -0.22 -27.55
N ALA A 90 7.06 -0.64 -28.61
CA ALA A 90 6.47 -0.79 -29.94
C ALA A 90 5.27 -1.73 -29.91
N GLY A 91 4.08 -1.22 -30.27
CA GLY A 91 2.82 -1.97 -30.26
C GLY A 91 2.01 -1.88 -28.97
N SER A 92 2.54 -1.25 -27.91
CA SER A 92 1.81 -0.96 -26.66
C SER A 92 2.26 0.39 -26.10
N PRO A 93 1.82 1.51 -26.69
CA PRO A 93 2.21 2.84 -26.22
C PRO A 93 1.62 3.13 -24.83
N MET A 94 2.41 3.72 -23.94
CA MET A 94 1.96 4.18 -22.63
C MET A 94 1.32 5.56 -22.77
N SER A 95 0.05 5.70 -22.38
CA SER A 95 -0.58 7.02 -22.34
C SER A 95 -0.18 7.76 -21.06
N PRO A 96 -0.01 9.10 -21.08
CA PRO A 96 0.26 9.88 -19.87
C PRO A 96 -0.79 9.69 -18.78
N GLU A 97 -2.06 9.53 -19.15
CA GLU A 97 -3.16 9.32 -18.20
C GLU A 97 -3.07 7.97 -17.51
N VAL A 98 -2.72 6.90 -18.24
CA VAL A 98 -2.49 5.57 -17.67
C VAL A 98 -1.25 5.57 -16.77
N ALA A 99 -0.16 6.21 -17.20
CA ALA A 99 1.04 6.36 -16.39
C ALA A 99 0.77 7.11 -15.09
N LEU A 100 -0.01 8.20 -15.15
CA LEU A 100 -0.40 8.96 -13.97
C LEU A 100 -1.26 8.12 -13.03
N ALA A 101 -2.23 7.38 -13.58
CA ALA A 101 -3.08 6.49 -12.79
C ALA A 101 -2.27 5.37 -12.12
N PHE A 102 -1.26 4.79 -12.79
CA PHE A 102 -0.33 3.85 -12.17
C PHE A 102 0.49 4.51 -11.05
N LEU A 103 1.00 5.71 -11.26
CA LEU A 103 1.77 6.44 -10.25
C LEU A 103 0.90 6.76 -9.02
N GLN A 104 -0.35 7.14 -9.25
CA GLN A 104 -1.31 7.44 -8.19
C GLN A 104 -1.73 6.17 -7.42
N TRP A 105 -1.91 5.04 -8.12
CA TRP A 105 -2.23 3.75 -7.53
C TRP A 105 -1.08 3.22 -6.67
N ASP A 106 0.13 3.18 -7.24
CA ASP A 106 1.32 2.67 -6.57
C ASP A 106 1.76 3.58 -5.42
N GLY A 107 1.58 4.90 -5.56
CA GLY A 107 1.92 5.84 -4.49
C GLY A 107 0.93 5.84 -3.32
N GLY A 108 -0.15 5.06 -3.41
CA GLY A 108 -1.16 4.92 -2.37
C GLY A 108 -2.10 6.12 -2.23
N PHE A 109 -2.26 6.90 -3.30
CA PHE A 109 -3.13 8.09 -3.32
C PHE A 109 -4.59 7.75 -3.58
N THR A 110 -4.87 6.52 -4.01
CA THR A 110 -6.22 6.08 -4.41
C THR A 110 -7.00 5.49 -3.23
N LYS A 111 -8.33 5.42 -3.40
CA LYS A 111 -9.29 4.91 -2.41
C LYS A 111 -9.70 3.48 -2.73
N ALA A 112 -10.61 2.89 -1.94
CA ALA A 112 -11.13 1.55 -2.16
C ALA A 112 -12.68 1.55 -2.19
N ARG A 113 -13.32 2.57 -2.79
CA ARG A 113 -14.79 2.62 -2.77
C ARG A 113 -15.36 1.54 -3.71
N PRO A 114 -16.32 0.72 -3.25
CA PRO A 114 -16.93 -0.28 -4.09
C PRO A 114 -17.66 0.36 -5.28
N GLY A 115 -17.49 -0.22 -6.47
CA GLY A 115 -18.13 0.26 -7.70
C GLY A 115 -17.55 1.55 -8.29
N GLN A 116 -16.51 2.13 -7.66
CA GLN A 116 -15.75 3.26 -8.17
C GLN A 116 -14.30 2.83 -8.42
N GLU A 117 -13.45 2.85 -7.39
CA GLU A 117 -12.06 2.38 -7.54
C GLU A 117 -11.97 0.87 -7.63
N ILE A 118 -12.84 0.14 -6.92
CA ILE A 118 -12.86 -1.33 -6.91
C ILE A 118 -14.08 -1.82 -7.68
N SER A 119 -13.86 -2.21 -8.93
CA SER A 119 -14.89 -2.81 -9.77
C SER A 119 -15.26 -4.22 -9.27
N ARG A 120 -16.47 -4.68 -9.58
CA ARG A 120 -16.98 -6.03 -9.27
C ARG A 120 -17.23 -6.33 -7.78
N ILE A 121 -17.35 -5.31 -6.94
CA ILE A 121 -17.78 -5.44 -5.54
C ILE A 121 -19.14 -4.74 -5.37
N ALA A 122 -20.00 -5.30 -4.51
CA ALA A 122 -21.29 -4.70 -4.20
C ALA A 122 -21.11 -3.31 -3.55
N PRO A 123 -21.97 -2.32 -3.84
CA PRO A 123 -21.81 -0.92 -3.38
C PRO A 123 -21.60 -0.72 -1.87
N ASP A 124 -22.06 -1.64 -1.03
CA ASP A 124 -22.01 -1.59 0.43
C ASP A 124 -21.06 -2.62 1.06
N ASP A 125 -20.34 -3.41 0.25
CA ASP A 125 -19.42 -4.42 0.75
C ASP A 125 -18.01 -3.83 0.98
N PHE A 126 -17.91 -2.99 2.00
CA PHE A 126 -16.68 -2.27 2.35
C PHE A 126 -15.55 -3.19 2.80
N ILE A 127 -15.90 -4.31 3.44
CA ILE A 127 -14.94 -5.34 3.84
C ILE A 127 -14.33 -5.95 2.58
N ALA A 128 -15.16 -6.35 1.61
CA ALA A 128 -14.67 -6.91 0.36
C ALA A 128 -13.87 -5.93 -0.48
N ALA A 129 -14.26 -4.67 -0.54
CA ALA A 129 -13.50 -3.69 -1.32
C ALA A 129 -12.08 -3.51 -0.77
N ASN A 130 -11.90 -3.48 0.55
CA ASN A 130 -10.57 -3.37 1.16
C ASN A 130 -9.67 -4.60 0.91
N TYR A 131 -10.12 -5.83 1.24
CA TYR A 131 -9.29 -7.01 0.98
C TYR A 131 -9.11 -7.25 -0.53
N SER A 132 -10.06 -6.80 -1.35
CA SER A 132 -9.95 -6.87 -2.80
C SER A 132 -8.89 -5.92 -3.34
N LYS A 133 -8.86 -4.67 -2.88
CA LYS A 133 -7.78 -3.74 -3.25
C LYS A 133 -6.41 -4.26 -2.81
N ALA A 134 -6.35 -4.90 -1.65
CA ALA A 134 -5.14 -5.56 -1.16
C ALA A 134 -4.73 -6.79 -2.00
N GLY A 135 -5.55 -7.23 -2.96
CA GLY A 135 -5.26 -8.39 -3.78
C GLY A 135 -5.21 -9.69 -2.98
N VAL A 136 -5.97 -9.80 -1.88
CA VAL A 136 -6.04 -11.02 -1.07
C VAL A 136 -7.30 -11.79 -1.42
N ASP A 137 -7.15 -13.08 -1.69
CA ASP A 137 -8.25 -13.99 -1.96
C ASP A 137 -9.06 -14.23 -0.67
N ARG A 138 -10.38 -14.33 -0.82
CA ARG A 138 -11.31 -14.41 0.32
C ARG A 138 -11.02 -15.56 1.28
N ASP A 139 -10.60 -16.72 0.76
CA ASP A 139 -10.31 -17.89 1.60
C ASP A 139 -9.10 -17.68 2.52
N ILE A 140 -8.07 -16.97 2.05
CA ILE A 140 -6.92 -16.56 2.88
C ILE A 140 -7.34 -15.49 3.90
N PHE A 141 -8.13 -14.50 3.47
CA PHE A 141 -8.66 -13.46 4.34
C PHE A 141 -9.47 -14.04 5.50
N ASP A 142 -10.47 -14.87 5.19
CA ASP A 142 -11.34 -15.51 6.17
C ASP A 142 -10.53 -16.44 7.09
N LYS A 143 -9.55 -17.20 6.56
CA LYS A 143 -8.70 -18.10 7.35
C LYS A 143 -7.82 -17.36 8.36
N ALA A 144 -7.20 -16.25 7.97
CA ALA A 144 -6.27 -15.54 8.86
C ALA A 144 -6.99 -14.96 10.08
N ILE A 145 -8.19 -14.39 9.91
CA ILE A 145 -8.95 -13.82 11.01
C ILE A 145 -9.59 -14.88 11.92
N ASP A 146 -10.02 -16.00 11.33
CA ASP A 146 -10.50 -17.18 12.08
C ASP A 146 -9.42 -17.72 13.03
N LEU A 147 -8.16 -17.80 12.58
CA LEU A 147 -7.05 -18.30 13.40
C LEU A 147 -6.61 -17.32 14.48
N LEU A 148 -6.53 -16.03 14.17
CA LEU A 148 -5.85 -15.03 15.02
C LEU A 148 -6.79 -14.09 15.78
N SER A 149 -8.10 -14.14 15.50
CA SER A 149 -9.12 -13.27 16.08
C SER A 149 -8.97 -11.79 15.73
N HIS A 150 -10.10 -11.07 15.77
CA HIS A 150 -10.17 -9.62 15.55
C HIS A 150 -9.29 -8.79 16.49
N ARG A 151 -8.96 -9.33 17.68
CA ARG A 151 -8.07 -8.67 18.66
C ARG A 151 -6.64 -8.50 18.14
N HIS A 152 -6.23 -9.31 17.16
CA HIS A 152 -4.90 -9.29 16.56
C HIS A 152 -4.98 -8.99 15.06
N SER A 153 -5.88 -8.09 14.67
CA SER A 153 -6.17 -7.74 13.28
C SER A 153 -4.92 -7.34 12.47
N THR A 154 -3.95 -6.66 13.08
CA THR A 154 -2.70 -6.27 12.40
C THR A 154 -1.83 -7.49 12.11
N VAL A 155 -1.72 -8.44 13.05
CA VAL A 155 -0.99 -9.70 12.89
C VAL A 155 -1.68 -10.56 11.83
N ALA A 156 -3.00 -10.69 11.92
CA ALA A 156 -3.81 -11.43 10.96
C ALA A 156 -3.63 -10.87 9.54
N ALA A 157 -3.54 -9.55 9.39
CA ALA A 157 -3.33 -8.92 8.10
C ALA A 157 -1.96 -9.24 7.51
N ASN A 158 -0.89 -9.21 8.31
CA ASN A 158 0.45 -9.61 7.88
C ASN A 158 0.48 -11.07 7.40
N ILE A 159 -0.11 -11.97 8.18
CA ILE A 159 -0.17 -13.40 7.84
C ILE A 159 -1.00 -13.64 6.57
N ALA A 160 -2.15 -12.97 6.43
CA ALA A 160 -2.99 -13.07 5.24
C ALA A 160 -2.24 -12.63 3.97
N VAL A 161 -1.58 -11.46 4.00
CA VAL A 161 -0.81 -10.98 2.85
C VAL A 161 0.40 -11.87 2.57
N GLY A 162 1.10 -12.34 3.61
CA GLY A 162 2.20 -13.31 3.44
C GLY A 162 1.76 -14.61 2.77
N ALA A 163 0.61 -15.16 3.18
CA ALA A 163 0.03 -16.36 2.57
C ALA A 163 -0.40 -16.10 1.11
N GLN A 164 -0.96 -14.92 0.83
CA GLN A 164 -1.33 -14.54 -0.53
C GLN A 164 -0.09 -14.42 -1.44
N ILE A 165 0.96 -13.75 -0.97
CA ILE A 165 2.22 -13.64 -1.71
C ILE A 165 2.81 -15.03 -2.01
N LEU A 166 2.77 -15.95 -1.05
CA LEU A 166 3.22 -17.32 -1.25
C LEU A 166 2.39 -18.04 -2.33
N ARG A 167 1.06 -17.87 -2.31
CA ARG A 167 0.16 -18.39 -3.35
C ARG A 167 0.51 -17.83 -4.73
N ASP A 168 0.72 -16.52 -4.82
CA ASP A 168 1.00 -15.85 -6.09
C ASP A 168 2.37 -16.26 -6.65
N ARG A 169 3.39 -16.40 -5.78
CA ARG A 169 4.70 -16.94 -6.15
C ARG A 169 4.60 -18.39 -6.66
N ALA A 170 3.84 -19.24 -5.98
CA ALA A 170 3.66 -20.62 -6.41
C ALA A 170 2.98 -20.72 -7.78
N ARG A 171 1.98 -19.86 -8.07
CA ARG A 171 1.33 -19.81 -9.39
C ARG A 171 2.27 -19.38 -10.53
N GLY A 172 3.29 -18.59 -10.22
CA GLY A 172 4.25 -18.07 -11.21
C GLY A 172 5.51 -18.91 -11.42
N VAL A 173 5.67 -20.03 -10.73
CA VAL A 173 6.87 -20.87 -10.77
C VAL A 173 6.50 -22.31 -11.11
N ASP A 174 7.30 -22.99 -11.93
CA ASP A 174 7.09 -24.42 -12.18
C ASP A 174 7.28 -25.23 -10.87
N PRO A 175 6.38 -26.18 -10.54
CA PRO A 175 6.49 -26.97 -9.31
C PRO A 175 7.84 -27.66 -9.10
N SER A 176 8.53 -28.03 -10.18
CA SER A 176 9.86 -28.65 -10.13
C SER A 176 10.97 -27.69 -9.66
N ASP A 177 10.72 -26.38 -9.71
CA ASP A 177 11.67 -25.32 -9.30
C ASP A 177 11.37 -24.72 -7.93
N TYR A 178 10.28 -25.13 -7.26
CA TYR A 178 9.90 -24.60 -5.94
C TYR A 178 11.04 -24.66 -4.92
N GLY A 179 11.73 -25.80 -4.82
CA GLY A 179 12.85 -25.97 -3.90
C GLY A 179 14.01 -25.01 -4.16
N LYS A 180 14.33 -24.74 -5.43
CA LYS A 180 15.40 -23.82 -5.83
C LYS A 180 15.02 -22.37 -5.57
N MET A 181 13.75 -22.04 -5.76
CA MET A 181 13.20 -20.70 -5.59
C MET A 181 12.76 -20.42 -4.14
N GLY A 182 12.93 -21.38 -3.23
CA GLY A 182 12.53 -21.26 -1.83
C GLY A 182 11.01 -21.15 -1.63
N VAL A 183 10.20 -21.59 -2.59
CA VAL A 183 8.73 -21.57 -2.51
C VAL A 183 8.25 -22.78 -1.71
N ARG A 184 7.61 -22.53 -0.58
CA ARG A 184 7.12 -23.58 0.35
C ARG A 184 5.61 -23.71 0.28
N LEU A 185 5.09 -24.30 -0.80
CA LEU A 185 3.64 -24.47 -0.98
C LEU A 185 2.98 -25.28 0.15
N ASP A 186 3.73 -26.21 0.74
CA ASP A 186 3.31 -27.01 1.90
C ASP A 186 2.95 -26.14 3.13
N VAL A 187 3.57 -24.96 3.28
CA VAL A 187 3.24 -23.99 4.34
C VAL A 187 1.86 -23.39 4.09
N LEU A 188 1.53 -23.03 2.84
CA LEU A 188 0.22 -22.51 2.47
C LEU A 188 -0.88 -23.56 2.67
N GLU A 189 -0.63 -24.80 2.25
CA GLU A 189 -1.56 -25.92 2.42
C GLU A 189 -1.87 -26.18 3.89
N ARG A 190 -0.83 -26.23 4.74
CA ARG A 190 -1.02 -26.36 6.19
C ARG A 190 -1.78 -25.19 6.77
N PHE A 191 -1.41 -23.95 6.44
CA PHE A 191 -2.10 -22.75 6.90
C PHE A 191 -3.62 -22.79 6.59
N LEU A 192 -4.00 -23.17 5.37
CA LEU A 192 -5.40 -23.26 4.96
C LEU A 192 -6.14 -24.44 5.63
N ALA A 193 -5.43 -25.53 5.95
CA ALA A 193 -5.99 -26.71 6.61
C ALA A 193 -6.11 -26.56 8.14
N THR A 194 -5.36 -25.65 8.75
CA THR A 194 -5.33 -25.40 10.20
C THR A 194 -6.71 -25.03 10.74
N ARG A 195 -7.09 -25.61 11.89
CA ARG A 195 -8.40 -25.37 12.53
C ARG A 195 -8.37 -24.33 13.64
N ASN A 196 -7.23 -24.14 14.30
CA ASN A 196 -7.05 -23.19 15.38
C ASN A 196 -5.59 -22.68 15.41
N SER A 197 -5.33 -21.57 16.09
CA SER A 197 -4.00 -20.94 16.10
C SER A 197 -2.90 -21.79 16.76
N ASP A 198 -3.25 -22.74 17.63
CA ASP A 198 -2.29 -23.61 18.31
C ASP A 198 -1.73 -24.69 17.37
N GLU A 199 -2.51 -25.11 16.38
CA GLU A 199 -2.09 -26.05 15.34
C GLU A 199 -1.16 -25.41 14.28
N LEU A 200 -1.11 -24.07 14.21
CA LEU A 200 -0.21 -23.40 13.28
C LEU A 200 1.23 -23.51 13.79
N LEU A 201 2.07 -24.21 13.02
CA LEU A 201 3.48 -24.41 13.35
C LEU A 201 4.21 -23.07 13.46
N GLU A 202 5.12 -22.98 14.43
CA GLU A 202 5.96 -21.79 14.60
C GLU A 202 6.80 -21.50 13.35
N SER A 203 7.39 -22.54 12.75
CA SER A 203 8.13 -22.43 11.49
C SER A 203 7.29 -21.89 10.32
N ASP A 204 6.00 -22.23 10.28
CA ASP A 204 5.09 -21.76 9.22
C ASP A 204 4.80 -20.27 9.41
N ARG A 205 4.56 -19.84 10.66
CA ARG A 205 4.40 -18.42 11.00
C ARG A 205 5.66 -17.61 10.66
N GLU A 206 6.82 -18.10 11.07
CA GLU A 206 8.12 -17.47 10.77
C GLU A 206 8.35 -17.34 9.27
N TYR A 207 8.05 -18.40 8.50
CA TYR A 207 8.18 -18.36 7.05
C TYR A 207 7.27 -17.31 6.40
N LEU A 208 6.01 -17.22 6.84
CA LEU A 208 5.07 -16.21 6.33
C LEU A 208 5.49 -14.79 6.74
N SER A 209 5.94 -14.59 7.98
CA SER A 209 6.50 -13.32 8.46
C SER A 209 7.77 -12.90 7.72
N MET A 210 8.67 -13.85 7.43
CA MET A 210 9.87 -13.59 6.62
C MET A 210 9.49 -13.25 5.18
N THR A 211 8.50 -13.96 4.61
CA THR A 211 8.00 -13.71 3.25
C THR A 211 7.47 -12.28 3.10
N ILE A 212 6.64 -11.82 4.05
CA ILE A 212 6.12 -10.45 4.03
C ILE A 212 7.24 -9.43 4.30
N GLY A 213 8.14 -9.68 5.25
CA GLY A 213 9.28 -8.79 5.53
C GLY A 213 10.18 -8.58 4.31
N GLN A 214 10.47 -9.65 3.56
CA GLN A 214 11.23 -9.55 2.31
C GLN A 214 10.50 -8.75 1.23
N GLU A 215 9.16 -8.81 1.17
CA GLU A 215 8.36 -8.09 0.17
C GLU A 215 8.04 -6.65 0.57
N MET A 216 8.08 -6.32 1.86
CA MET A 216 8.02 -4.93 2.33
C MET A 216 9.33 -4.19 2.07
N ASN A 217 10.47 -4.90 2.14
CA ASN A 217 11.81 -4.35 1.89
C ASN A 217 12.16 -4.24 0.39
N ARG A 218 11.25 -4.62 -0.51
CA ARG A 218 11.46 -4.54 -1.95
C ARG A 218 10.41 -3.64 -2.57
N TRP A 219 10.83 -2.71 -3.40
CA TRP A 219 9.91 -2.05 -4.29
C TRP A 219 9.48 -3.03 -5.39
N ARG A 220 8.22 -3.44 -5.35
CA ARG A 220 7.58 -4.27 -6.37
C ARG A 220 6.21 -3.69 -6.66
N VAL A 221 6.06 -3.10 -7.83
CA VAL A 221 4.80 -2.52 -8.29
C VAL A 221 4.39 -3.08 -9.65
N GLY A 222 3.13 -2.88 -10.00
CA GLY A 222 2.59 -3.29 -11.29
C GLY A 222 2.35 -4.77 -11.46
N ARG A 223 2.48 -5.58 -10.40
CA ARG A 223 2.02 -6.97 -10.43
C ARG A 223 0.51 -7.03 -10.61
N ALA A 224 0.05 -8.09 -11.25
CA ALA A 224 -1.36 -8.44 -11.28
C ALA A 224 -1.73 -9.25 -10.02
N THR A 225 -2.87 -8.92 -9.43
CA THR A 225 -3.55 -9.81 -8.47
C THR A 225 -4.11 -11.04 -9.17
N SER A 226 -4.58 -12.03 -8.41
CA SER A 226 -5.28 -13.22 -8.92
C SER A 226 -6.50 -12.91 -9.81
N ARG A 227 -7.05 -11.69 -9.71
CA ARG A 227 -8.19 -11.21 -10.49
C ARG A 227 -7.80 -10.42 -11.75
N GLY A 228 -6.51 -10.20 -11.97
CA GLY A 228 -5.98 -9.40 -13.07
C GLY A 228 -5.96 -7.89 -12.80
N ASP A 229 -6.33 -7.44 -11.59
CA ASP A 229 -6.22 -6.04 -11.18
C ASP A 229 -4.78 -5.70 -10.80
N ARG A 230 -4.32 -4.46 -11.02
CA ARG A 230 -3.02 -3.98 -10.52
C ARG A 230 -2.94 -4.04 -8.99
N GLU A 231 -1.91 -4.68 -8.47
CA GLU A 231 -1.62 -4.78 -7.03
C GLU A 231 -1.05 -3.46 -6.50
N ILE A 232 -1.50 -3.00 -5.32
CA ILE A 232 -0.83 -1.92 -4.56
C ILE A 232 0.41 -2.46 -3.83
N PRO A 233 1.40 -1.61 -3.50
CA PRO A 233 2.55 -2.03 -2.70
C PRO A 233 2.21 -2.79 -1.41
N THR A 234 3.08 -3.73 -1.03
CA THR A 234 2.91 -4.68 0.08
C THR A 234 2.44 -4.04 1.39
N HIS A 235 3.04 -2.91 1.78
CA HIS A 235 2.69 -2.22 3.02
C HIS A 235 1.24 -1.67 3.00
N PHE A 236 0.79 -1.17 1.86
CA PHE A 236 -0.60 -0.76 1.67
C PHE A 236 -1.56 -1.95 1.63
N ARG A 237 -1.15 -3.10 1.06
CA ARG A 237 -1.96 -4.33 1.10
C ARG A 237 -2.26 -4.75 2.53
N VAL A 238 -1.23 -4.79 3.39
CA VAL A 238 -1.39 -5.16 4.80
C VAL A 238 -2.31 -4.18 5.52
N ALA A 239 -2.13 -2.88 5.33
CA ALA A 239 -3.00 -1.87 5.94
C ALA A 239 -4.46 -2.00 5.49
N ARG A 240 -4.70 -2.28 4.21
CA ARG A 240 -6.04 -2.53 3.66
C ARG A 240 -6.71 -3.77 4.24
N VAL A 241 -5.96 -4.87 4.39
CA VAL A 241 -6.50 -6.07 5.06
C VAL A 241 -6.81 -5.80 6.53
N ALA A 242 -5.92 -5.08 7.23
CA ALA A 242 -6.16 -4.70 8.63
C ALA A 242 -7.41 -3.80 8.79
N ALA A 243 -7.61 -2.87 7.85
CA ALA A 243 -8.80 -2.04 7.77
C ALA A 243 -10.08 -2.86 7.54
N ALA A 244 -10.04 -3.86 6.64
CA ALA A 244 -11.16 -4.78 6.44
C ALA A 244 -11.50 -5.54 7.73
N TYR A 245 -10.51 -6.05 8.46
CA TYR A 245 -10.75 -6.69 9.76
C TYR A 245 -11.28 -5.73 10.83
N ARG A 246 -10.95 -4.44 10.73
CA ARG A 246 -11.52 -3.41 11.60
C ARG A 246 -12.99 -3.15 11.25
N ASP A 247 -13.33 -3.04 9.97
CA ASP A 247 -14.72 -2.91 9.49
C ASP A 247 -15.58 -4.11 9.94
N MET A 248 -15.03 -5.33 9.93
CA MET A 248 -15.73 -6.53 10.42
C MET A 248 -16.12 -6.48 11.90
N GLN A 249 -15.39 -5.74 12.73
CA GLN A 249 -15.71 -5.62 14.16
C GLN A 249 -16.96 -4.74 14.40
N GLY A 250 -17.35 -3.95 13.41
CA GLY A 250 -18.38 -2.94 13.54
C GLY A 250 -17.95 -1.74 14.39
N TYR A 251 -18.87 -0.80 14.52
CA TYR A 251 -18.63 0.49 15.15
C TYR A 251 -19.62 0.72 16.29
N PHE A 252 -19.12 1.19 17.44
CA PHE A 252 -19.93 1.38 18.64
C PHE A 252 -21.06 2.42 18.46
N ALA A 253 -20.77 3.54 17.78
CA ALA A 253 -21.74 4.63 17.61
C ALA A 253 -22.46 4.56 16.26
N THR A 254 -21.71 4.71 15.17
CA THR A 254 -22.25 4.64 13.80
C THR A 254 -21.14 4.34 12.81
N TRP A 255 -21.52 3.97 11.60
CA TRP A 255 -20.59 3.73 10.50
C TRP A 255 -19.93 5.04 10.04
N PRO A 256 -18.59 5.07 9.88
CA PRO A 256 -17.86 6.25 9.43
C PRO A 256 -18.07 6.53 7.93
N CYS A 257 -18.46 5.52 7.14
CA CYS A 257 -18.77 5.66 5.72
C CYS A 257 -20.28 5.81 5.46
N ASP A 258 -20.63 6.54 4.40
CA ASP A 258 -21.96 6.50 3.79
C ASP A 258 -22.09 5.27 2.86
N ALA A 259 -23.28 5.07 2.29
CA ALA A 259 -23.56 3.92 1.41
C ALA A 259 -22.78 3.94 0.09
N GLN A 260 -22.10 5.04 -0.24
CA GLN A 260 -21.26 5.19 -1.42
C GLN A 260 -19.75 5.08 -1.07
N GLY A 261 -19.43 4.79 0.19
CA GLY A 261 -18.06 4.70 0.68
C GLY A 261 -17.38 6.05 0.90
N ASN A 262 -18.12 7.16 0.98
CA ASN A 262 -17.56 8.46 1.34
C ASN A 262 -17.57 8.67 2.85
N ALA A 263 -16.63 9.49 3.33
CA ALA A 263 -16.53 9.85 4.72
C ALA A 263 -17.76 10.67 5.19
N ARG A 264 -18.44 10.18 6.24
CA ARG A 264 -19.55 10.91 6.86
C ARG A 264 -19.02 11.99 7.80
N LEU A 265 -19.31 13.25 7.47
CA LEU A 265 -18.95 14.39 8.30
C LEU A 265 -19.43 14.22 9.74
N GLY A 266 -18.54 14.48 10.70
CA GLY A 266 -18.82 14.34 12.13
C GLY A 266 -18.59 12.93 12.69
N TYR A 267 -18.60 11.89 11.85
CA TYR A 267 -18.44 10.50 12.28
C TYR A 267 -17.12 9.88 11.84
N ALA A 268 -16.71 10.18 10.61
CA ALA A 268 -15.42 9.75 10.09
C ALA A 268 -14.29 10.56 10.76
N GLY A 269 -13.28 9.86 11.26
CA GLY A 269 -12.08 10.45 11.82
C GLY A 269 -11.23 11.15 10.76
N THR A 270 -10.47 12.13 11.20
CA THR A 270 -9.59 12.97 10.37
C THR A 270 -8.11 12.62 10.51
N GLN A 271 -7.77 11.74 11.47
CA GLN A 271 -6.39 11.43 11.90
C GLN A 271 -5.59 12.64 12.38
N GLN A 272 -6.25 13.74 12.69
CA GLN A 272 -5.64 14.87 13.39
C GLN A 272 -5.37 14.48 14.85
N PRO A 273 -4.35 15.06 15.50
CA PRO A 273 -4.09 14.80 16.91
C PRO A 273 -5.33 14.99 17.78
N GLY A 274 -5.66 13.99 18.60
CA GLY A 274 -6.83 13.98 19.47
C GLY A 274 -8.14 13.51 18.81
N ASP A 275 -8.14 13.18 17.52
CA ASP A 275 -9.30 12.58 16.85
C ASP A 275 -9.24 11.05 16.88
N GLU A 276 -9.94 10.45 17.84
CA GLU A 276 -10.01 9.00 18.04
C GLU A 276 -11.11 8.31 17.21
N ARG A 277 -11.86 9.08 16.40
CA ARG A 277 -12.94 8.50 15.59
C ARG A 277 -12.37 7.57 14.51
N PRO A 278 -13.09 6.49 14.16
CA PRO A 278 -12.64 5.58 13.13
C PRO A 278 -12.63 6.24 11.75
N LEU A 279 -11.68 5.85 10.90
CA LEU A 279 -11.67 6.26 9.50
C LEU A 279 -12.85 5.64 8.75
N CYS A 280 -13.33 6.33 7.72
CA CYS A 280 -14.01 5.66 6.62
C CYS A 280 -12.95 4.98 5.74
N PHE A 281 -12.61 3.72 6.02
CA PHE A 281 -11.46 3.07 5.40
C PHE A 281 -11.55 2.99 3.88
N VAL A 282 -12.69 2.61 3.33
CA VAL A 282 -12.87 2.56 1.85
C VAL A 282 -12.76 3.93 1.19
N GLY A 283 -13.14 5.00 1.90
CA GLY A 283 -13.04 6.38 1.40
C GLY A 283 -11.69 7.04 1.65
N ALA A 284 -10.84 6.47 2.51
CA ALA A 284 -9.52 6.98 2.81
C ALA A 284 -8.49 6.53 1.75
N THR A 285 -7.47 7.36 1.51
CA THR A 285 -6.32 6.99 0.66
C THR A 285 -5.53 5.84 1.29
N ASP A 286 -4.82 5.04 0.49
CA ASP A 286 -4.01 3.93 1.04
C ASP A 286 -2.96 4.44 2.02
N ARG A 287 -2.38 5.62 1.77
CA ARG A 287 -1.45 6.30 2.69
C ARG A 287 -2.10 6.63 4.04
N ALA A 288 -3.32 7.14 4.05
CA ALA A 288 -4.05 7.42 5.28
C ALA A 288 -4.39 6.13 6.06
N VAL A 289 -4.80 5.08 5.33
CA VAL A 289 -5.06 3.75 5.94
C VAL A 289 -3.77 3.15 6.51
N TYR A 290 -2.63 3.29 5.81
CA TYR A 290 -1.33 2.87 6.32
C TYR A 290 -0.91 3.62 7.57
N LYS A 291 -1.07 4.95 7.60
CA LYS A 291 -0.82 5.76 8.80
C LYS A 291 -1.65 5.29 9.99
N TRP A 292 -2.94 4.99 9.77
CA TRP A 292 -3.79 4.41 10.80
C TRP A 292 -3.28 3.02 11.24
N TYR A 293 -2.95 2.16 10.29
CA TYR A 293 -2.46 0.81 10.55
C TYR A 293 -1.19 0.82 11.42
N VAL A 294 -0.24 1.72 11.15
CA VAL A 294 0.96 1.88 11.98
C VAL A 294 0.60 2.27 13.42
N GLY A 295 -0.33 3.21 13.60
CA GLY A 295 -0.82 3.56 14.94
C GLY A 295 -1.49 2.38 15.66
N GLU A 296 -2.33 1.62 14.95
CA GLU A 296 -3.00 0.43 15.49
C GLU A 296 -2.01 -0.69 15.83
N LEU A 297 -0.98 -0.88 15.01
CA LEU A 297 0.11 -1.82 15.23
C LEU A 297 0.83 -1.51 16.55
N TRP A 298 1.17 -0.23 16.76
CA TRP A 298 1.77 0.22 18.01
C TRP A 298 0.84 0.03 19.21
N ASN A 299 -0.45 0.37 19.08
CA ASN A 299 -1.42 0.16 20.15
C ASN A 299 -1.54 -1.32 20.55
N GLN A 300 -1.59 -2.21 19.56
CA GLN A 300 -1.63 -3.65 19.80
C GLN A 300 -0.32 -4.15 20.43
N ALA A 301 0.84 -3.67 19.99
CA ALA A 301 2.13 -4.05 20.56
C ALA A 301 2.29 -3.58 22.02
N HIS A 302 1.90 -2.35 22.35
CA HIS A 302 1.90 -1.83 23.72
C HIS A 302 0.99 -2.66 24.63
N GLY A 303 -0.24 -2.93 24.21
CA GLY A 303 -1.17 -3.75 24.98
C GLY A 303 -0.68 -5.19 25.19
N MET A 304 0.09 -5.76 24.26
CA MET A 304 0.73 -7.07 24.44
C MET A 304 1.89 -7.03 25.44
N ARG A 305 2.71 -5.98 25.41
CA ARG A 305 3.84 -5.82 26.34
C ARG A 305 3.35 -5.71 27.79
N GLU A 306 2.29 -4.96 28.04
CA GLU A 306 1.68 -4.86 29.37
C GLU A 306 1.21 -6.23 29.90
N ARG A 307 0.57 -7.04 29.04
CA ARG A 307 0.14 -8.39 29.42
C ARG A 307 1.30 -9.34 29.68
N LEU A 308 2.38 -9.26 28.90
CA LEU A 308 3.59 -10.05 29.13
C LEU A 308 4.20 -9.78 30.51
N HIS A 309 4.18 -8.52 30.95
CA HIS A 309 4.63 -8.14 32.29
C HIS A 309 3.69 -8.65 33.41
N ALA A 310 2.39 -8.78 33.12
CA ALA A 310 1.38 -9.21 34.11
C ALA A 310 1.20 -10.74 34.21
N GLU A 311 1.30 -11.47 33.10
CA GLU A 311 0.90 -12.88 32.99
C GLU A 311 2.07 -13.84 32.66
N GLY A 312 3.27 -13.32 32.42
CA GLY A 312 4.46 -14.11 32.06
C GLY A 312 4.52 -14.53 30.58
N PRO A 313 5.63 -15.19 30.14
CA PRO A 313 5.84 -15.53 28.74
C PRO A 313 4.98 -16.72 28.30
N SER A 314 3.92 -16.48 27.53
CA SER A 314 3.09 -17.53 26.93
C SER A 314 2.76 -17.25 25.45
N THR A 315 1.55 -16.80 25.13
CA THR A 315 1.07 -16.57 23.76
C THR A 315 1.36 -15.15 23.28
N ALA A 316 1.39 -14.18 24.20
CA ALA A 316 1.67 -12.78 23.86
C ALA A 316 3.10 -12.55 23.33
N SER A 317 4.08 -13.35 23.75
CA SER A 317 5.48 -13.24 23.30
C SER A 317 5.64 -13.73 21.86
N LYS A 318 4.94 -14.83 21.52
CA LYS A 318 4.90 -15.36 20.15
C LYS A 318 4.29 -14.36 19.18
N ILE A 319 3.23 -13.65 19.58
CA ILE A 319 2.59 -12.64 18.74
C ILE A 319 3.49 -11.40 18.61
N LEU A 320 4.14 -10.96 19.69
CA LEU A 320 5.05 -9.81 19.64
C LEU A 320 6.22 -10.05 18.67
N ASN A 321 6.76 -11.26 18.62
CA ASN A 321 7.81 -11.64 17.66
C ASN A 321 7.33 -11.55 16.19
N LEU A 322 6.05 -11.78 15.92
CA LEU A 322 5.48 -11.63 14.58
C LEU A 322 5.32 -10.16 14.17
N LEU A 323 5.15 -9.26 15.14
CA LEU A 323 5.02 -7.83 14.90
C LEU A 323 6.38 -7.12 14.75
N ALA A 324 7.45 -7.67 15.34
CA ALA A 324 8.76 -7.04 15.35
C ALA A 324 9.30 -6.64 13.96
N PRO A 325 9.19 -7.47 12.90
CA PRO A 325 9.62 -7.07 11.55
C PRO A 325 8.77 -5.92 10.99
N ALA A 326 7.47 -5.88 11.27
CA ALA A 326 6.58 -4.83 10.80
C ALA A 326 6.80 -3.50 11.56
N LEU A 327 7.16 -3.57 12.85
CA LEU A 327 7.47 -2.40 13.68
C LEU A 327 8.78 -1.71 13.28
N LEU A 328 9.73 -2.43 12.67
CA LEU A 328 10.96 -1.85 12.14
C LEU A 328 10.76 -1.11 10.80
N LEU A 329 9.57 -1.23 10.19
CA LEU A 329 9.26 -0.71 8.85
C LEU A 329 8.26 0.46 8.88
N THR A 330 8.05 1.09 10.02
CA THR A 330 7.01 2.11 10.20
C THR A 330 7.26 3.41 9.43
N ASP A 331 8.46 3.61 8.85
CA ASP A 331 8.82 4.81 8.08
C ASP A 331 8.69 4.65 6.55
N VAL A 332 8.13 3.53 6.06
CA VAL A 332 7.88 3.28 4.61
C VAL A 332 6.87 4.26 3.98
N GLY A 333 6.28 5.17 4.77
CA GLY A 333 5.38 6.21 4.25
C GLY A 333 6.04 7.16 3.25
N ALA A 334 7.38 7.22 3.19
CA ALA A 334 8.11 8.17 2.39
C ALA A 334 8.59 7.54 1.07
N LEU A 335 7.69 7.48 0.10
CA LEU A 335 7.82 6.70 -1.13
C LEU A 335 9.09 7.08 -1.91
N LEU A 336 9.29 8.38 -2.15
CA LEU A 336 10.43 8.87 -2.92
C LEU A 336 11.75 8.57 -2.20
N GLU A 337 11.78 8.81 -0.89
CA GLU A 337 12.98 8.65 -0.06
C GLU A 337 13.43 7.18 0.02
N PHE A 338 12.47 6.23 -0.05
CA PHE A 338 12.76 4.80 -0.18
C PHE A 338 13.27 4.40 -1.57
N MET A 339 12.77 5.06 -2.63
CA MET A 339 13.06 4.70 -4.01
C MET A 339 14.36 5.30 -4.57
N GLU A 340 14.71 6.51 -4.14
CA GLU A 340 15.92 7.22 -4.54
C GLU A 340 17.19 6.35 -4.48
N PRO A 341 17.53 5.68 -3.35
CA PRO A 341 18.73 4.86 -3.28
C PRO A 341 18.67 3.60 -4.16
N LEU A 342 17.50 2.95 -4.26
CA LEU A 342 17.32 1.75 -5.09
C LEU A 342 17.52 2.06 -6.58
N VAL A 343 16.98 3.18 -7.04
CA VAL A 343 17.14 3.63 -8.43
C VAL A 343 18.57 4.06 -8.70
N ALA A 344 19.21 4.78 -7.77
CA ALA A 344 20.60 5.20 -7.92
C ALA A 344 21.56 4.00 -7.98
N GLU A 345 21.38 2.99 -7.13
CA GLU A 345 22.17 1.75 -7.18
C GLU A 345 22.03 1.02 -8.53
N GLU A 346 20.81 0.92 -9.05
CA GLU A 346 20.57 0.33 -10.37
C GLU A 346 21.27 1.14 -11.48
N MET A 347 21.16 2.47 -11.45
CA MET A 347 21.81 3.35 -12.41
C MET A 347 23.34 3.24 -12.34
N TYR A 348 23.92 3.16 -11.14
CA TYR A 348 25.36 2.94 -10.94
C TYR A 348 25.80 1.59 -11.50
N SER A 349 25.08 0.51 -11.18
CA SER A 349 25.38 -0.83 -11.70
C SER A 349 25.32 -0.90 -13.24
N SER A 350 24.53 -0.01 -13.85
CA SER A 350 24.39 0.15 -15.30
C SER A 350 25.39 1.15 -15.91
N GLY A 351 26.25 1.76 -15.10
CA GLY A 351 27.24 2.76 -15.53
C GLY A 351 26.64 4.11 -15.96
N LEU A 352 25.41 4.42 -15.53
CA LEU A 352 24.69 5.65 -15.89
C LEU A 352 25.01 6.83 -14.96
N ILE A 353 25.50 6.56 -13.75
CA ILE A 353 25.94 7.55 -12.76
C ILE A 353 27.24 7.08 -12.10
N GLU A 354 27.96 7.99 -11.46
CA GLU A 354 29.18 7.67 -10.71
C GLU A 354 28.87 7.06 -9.33
N GLU A 355 29.81 6.28 -8.77
CA GLU A 355 29.70 5.67 -7.43
C GLU A 355 29.37 6.71 -6.36
N LYS A 356 30.05 7.87 -6.40
CA LYS A 356 29.83 8.98 -5.47
C LYS A 356 28.40 9.53 -5.52
N GLU A 357 27.75 9.49 -6.69
CA GLU A 357 26.37 9.94 -6.84
C GLU A 357 25.39 8.92 -6.26
N ALA A 358 25.67 7.62 -6.41
CA ALA A 358 24.90 6.56 -5.75
C ALA A 358 25.04 6.63 -4.22
N GLU A 359 26.26 6.84 -3.71
CA GLU A 359 26.51 7.04 -2.28
C GLU A 359 25.74 8.26 -1.74
N LEU A 360 25.69 9.36 -2.48
CA LEU A 360 24.92 10.55 -2.09
C LEU A 360 23.42 10.24 -1.90
N ALA A 361 22.82 9.47 -2.81
CA ALA A 361 21.42 9.06 -2.68
C ALA A 361 21.20 8.16 -1.45
N SER A 362 22.10 7.21 -1.20
CA SER A 362 22.04 6.33 -0.02
C SER A 362 22.17 7.11 1.29
N SER A 363 23.20 7.96 1.42
CA SER A 363 23.42 8.75 2.64
C SER A 363 22.25 9.68 2.96
N ARG A 364 21.63 10.29 1.93
CA ARG A 364 20.46 11.14 2.12
C ARG A 364 19.24 10.37 2.60
N ALA A 365 19.00 9.18 2.05
CA ALA A 365 17.92 8.31 2.52
C ALA A 365 18.13 7.95 4.00
N GLU A 366 19.35 7.55 4.38
CA GLU A 366 19.72 7.24 5.77
C GLU A 366 19.51 8.42 6.72
N GLU A 367 19.97 9.64 6.35
CA GLU A 367 19.74 10.85 7.14
C GLU A 367 18.25 11.11 7.39
N ARG A 368 17.41 10.88 6.36
CA ARG A 368 15.97 11.11 6.44
C ARG A 368 15.24 10.04 7.25
N THR A 369 15.64 8.77 7.15
CA THR A 369 15.03 7.67 7.91
C THR A 369 15.48 7.68 9.38
N CYS A 370 16.76 7.92 9.67
CA CYS A 370 17.27 7.95 11.05
C CYS A 370 16.89 9.23 11.81
N GLY A 371 16.77 10.37 11.11
CA GLY A 371 16.38 11.64 11.73
C GLY A 371 14.93 11.68 12.24
N ARG A 372 14.03 10.83 11.70
CA ARG A 372 12.62 10.75 12.11
C ARG A 372 12.36 9.90 13.36
N ILE A 373 13.27 9.01 13.75
CA ILE A 373 13.10 8.13 14.92
C ILE A 373 13.28 8.92 16.25
N TYR A 374 13.77 10.16 16.19
CA TYR A 374 14.07 11.01 17.35
C TYR A 374 13.12 12.21 17.57
N LEU A 375 11.98 12.27 16.87
CA LEU A 375 10.90 13.25 17.08
C LEU A 375 9.57 12.53 17.27
#